data_AF-A0A2E2USP8-F1
#
_entry.id   AF-A0A2E2USP8-F1
#
_cell.length_a   1.000
_cell.length_b   1.000
_cell.length_c   1.000
_cell.angle_alpha   90.00
_cell.angle_beta   90.00
_cell.angle_gamma   90.00
#
_symmetry.space_group_name_H-M   'P 1'
#
loop_
_entity.id
_entity.type
_entity.pdbx_description
1 polymer ?
#
loop_
_entity_poly.entity_id
_entity_poly.type
_entity_poly.pdbx_seq_one_letter_code
_entity_poly.pdbx_strand_id
1 'polypeptide(L)'
;MSAKEDKFKEIFFTIKEELPSASLEIEADNVSITINSNNPDPTKISMEVTDHVYRVIYWDGYAINEYYDYQNFNKALKKFRKFSEKALINIKKFGIK
;
A
#
# COMPACT_ATOMS: atom_id res chain seq x y z
N MET A 1 9.40 -17.66 -4.09
CA MET A 1 8.89 -16.32 -4.43
C MET A 1 7.37 -16.18 -4.21
N SER A 2 6.52 -17.20 -4.40
CA SER A 2 5.04 -17.04 -4.36
C SER A 2 4.39 -16.64 -3.01
N ALA A 3 4.76 -17.27 -1.88
CA ALA A 3 3.97 -17.13 -0.65
C ALA A 3 3.98 -15.72 0.00
N LYS A 4 4.94 -14.85 -0.32
CA LYS A 4 4.93 -13.45 0.12
C LYS A 4 4.04 -12.60 -0.77
N GLU A 5 4.12 -12.81 -2.08
CA GLU A 5 3.28 -12.13 -3.07
C GLU A 5 1.80 -12.42 -2.86
N ASP A 6 1.45 -13.67 -2.55
CA ASP A 6 0.07 -14.07 -2.28
C ASP A 6 -0.56 -13.26 -1.15
N LYS A 7 0.20 -12.95 -0.09
CA LYS A 7 -0.27 -12.12 1.02
C LYS A 7 -0.55 -10.67 0.60
N PHE A 8 0.23 -10.13 -0.33
CA PHE A 8 -0.03 -8.78 -0.88
C PHE A 8 -1.23 -8.79 -1.82
N LYS A 9 -1.38 -9.84 -2.64
CA LYS A 9 -2.55 -10.04 -3.51
C LYS A 9 -3.83 -10.15 -2.70
N GLU A 10 -3.84 -10.89 -1.60
CA GLU A 10 -4.99 -10.95 -0.68
C GLU A 10 -5.40 -9.57 -0.17
N ILE A 11 -4.44 -8.76 0.30
CA ILE A 11 -4.71 -7.39 0.76
C ILE A 11 -5.24 -6.54 -0.40
N PHE A 12 -4.63 -6.65 -1.58
CA PHE A 12 -5.04 -5.92 -2.76
C PHE A 12 -6.47 -6.28 -3.20
N PHE A 13 -6.84 -7.57 -3.22
CA PHE A 13 -8.18 -7.98 -3.63
C PHE A 13 -9.26 -7.39 -2.71
N THR A 14 -9.04 -7.37 -1.39
CA THR A 14 -9.94 -6.68 -0.46
C THR A 14 -10.08 -5.17 -0.77
N ILE A 15 -9.00 -4.50 -1.14
CA ILE A 15 -9.06 -3.09 -1.54
C ILE A 15 -9.75 -2.92 -2.90
N LYS A 16 -9.47 -3.79 -3.86
CA LYS A 16 -9.97 -3.73 -5.24
C LYS A 16 -11.47 -3.95 -5.33
N GLU A 17 -12.03 -4.82 -4.49
CA GLU A 17 -13.47 -5.05 -4.37
C GLU A 17 -14.22 -3.76 -4.00
N GLU A 18 -13.62 -2.96 -3.12
CA GLU A 18 -14.21 -1.72 -2.61
C GLU A 18 -13.83 -0.50 -3.46
N LEU A 19 -12.65 -0.51 -4.07
CA LEU A 19 -12.08 0.58 -4.87
C LEU A 19 -11.59 0.02 -6.21
N PRO A 20 -12.46 -0.05 -7.23
CA PRO A 20 -12.11 -0.59 -8.54
C PRO A 20 -10.98 0.16 -9.25
N SER A 21 -10.67 1.40 -8.86
CA SER A 21 -9.54 2.17 -9.39
C SER A 21 -8.18 1.76 -8.82
N ALA A 22 -8.14 0.85 -7.84
CA ALA A 22 -6.89 0.35 -7.28
C ALA A 22 -6.10 -0.52 -8.28
N SER A 23 -4.79 -0.36 -8.31
CA SER A 23 -3.82 -1.21 -9.03
C SER A 23 -2.76 -1.75 -8.07
N LEU A 24 -2.19 -2.91 -8.42
CA LEU A 24 -1.11 -3.56 -7.69
C LEU A 24 0.10 -3.69 -8.60
N GLU A 25 1.25 -3.30 -8.08
CA GLU A 25 2.56 -3.47 -8.71
C GLU A 25 3.46 -4.27 -7.77
N ILE A 26 4.11 -5.31 -8.29
CA ILE A 26 5.04 -6.16 -7.57
C ILE A 26 6.31 -6.23 -8.40
N GLU A 27 7.39 -5.72 -7.83
CA GLU A 27 8.75 -5.77 -8.35
C GLU A 27 9.64 -6.58 -7.39
N ALA A 28 10.92 -6.76 -7.75
CA ALA A 28 11.86 -7.55 -6.94
C ALA A 28 11.98 -7.04 -5.49
N ASP A 29 12.09 -5.71 -5.33
CA ASP A 29 12.36 -5.04 -4.06
C ASP A 29 11.26 -4.04 -3.66
N ASN A 30 10.14 -4.03 -4.40
CA ASN A 30 9.03 -3.13 -4.14
C ASN A 30 7.69 -3.84 -4.33
N VAL A 31 6.73 -3.56 -3.45
CA VAL A 31 5.31 -3.83 -3.69
C VAL A 31 4.52 -2.57 -3.45
N SER A 32 3.61 -2.21 -4.35
CA SER A 32 2.76 -1.05 -4.16
C SER A 32 1.31 -1.25 -4.58
N ILE A 33 0.40 -0.65 -3.81
CA ILE A 33 -1.01 -0.47 -4.16
C ILE A 33 -1.21 1.02 -4.43
N THR A 34 -1.70 1.34 -5.62
CA THR A 34 -2.04 2.72 -6.01
C THR A 34 -3.54 2.81 -6.21
N ILE A 35 -4.20 3.75 -5.53
CA ILE A 35 -5.61 4.06 -5.78
C ILE A 35 -5.64 5.24 -6.74
N ASN A 36 -5.92 4.93 -8.01
CA ASN A 36 -5.95 5.93 -9.06
C ASN A 36 -7.16 6.83 -8.93
N SER A 37 -6.98 8.08 -9.32
CA SER A 37 -8.03 9.08 -9.40
C SER A 37 -7.78 10.08 -10.52
N ASN A 38 -8.69 11.04 -10.66
CA ASN A 38 -8.50 12.15 -11.58
C ASN A 38 -7.49 13.19 -11.04
N ASN A 39 -7.01 13.03 -9.80
CA ASN A 39 -5.96 13.84 -9.20
C ASN A 39 -4.58 13.32 -9.67
N PRO A 40 -3.64 14.21 -10.06
CA PRO A 40 -2.28 13.83 -10.41
C PRO A 40 -1.49 13.14 -9.29
N ASP A 41 -1.90 13.33 -8.03
CA ASP A 41 -1.25 12.78 -6.84
C ASP A 41 -2.11 11.65 -6.22
N PRO A 42 -2.01 10.40 -6.72
CA PRO A 42 -2.83 9.30 -6.23
C PRO A 42 -2.43 8.89 -4.82
N THR A 43 -3.38 8.27 -4.10
CA THR A 43 -3.04 7.60 -2.83
C THR A 43 -2.24 6.34 -3.12
N LYS A 44 -1.07 6.20 -2.50
CA LYS A 44 -0.15 5.07 -2.68
C LYS A 44 0.24 4.45 -1.34
N ILE A 45 0.25 3.13 -1.29
CA ILE A 45 0.78 2.32 -0.19
C ILE A 45 1.91 1.48 -0.78
N SER A 46 3.11 1.54 -0.24
CA SER A 46 4.22 0.72 -0.71
C SER A 46 4.99 0.03 0.41
N MET A 47 5.68 -1.04 0.04
CA MET A 47 6.72 -1.67 0.84
C MET A 47 7.98 -1.79 -0.01
N GLU A 48 9.04 -1.11 0.41
CA GLU A 48 10.38 -1.16 -0.18
C GLU A 48 11.28 -2.06 0.66
N VAL A 49 12.12 -2.85 0.00
CA VAL A 49 13.07 -3.76 0.63
C VAL A 49 14.48 -3.26 0.33
N THR A 50 15.21 -2.83 1.36
CA THR A 50 16.61 -2.39 1.24
C THR A 50 17.40 -2.94 2.43
N ASP A 51 18.54 -3.57 2.20
CA ASP A 51 19.46 -4.05 3.27
C ASP A 51 18.76 -4.78 4.44
N HIS A 52 17.86 -5.71 4.11
CA HIS A 52 17.05 -6.48 5.07
C HIS A 52 16.06 -5.65 5.92
N VAL A 53 15.86 -4.39 5.57
CA VAL A 53 14.83 -3.51 6.11
C VAL A 53 13.65 -3.46 5.15
N TYR A 54 12.45 -3.59 5.71
CA TYR A 54 11.18 -3.40 5.04
C TYR A 54 10.64 -2.03 5.43
N ARG A 55 10.70 -1.07 4.51
CA ARG A 55 10.11 0.25 4.67
C ARG A 55 8.70 0.26 4.14
N VAL A 56 7.73 0.54 4.99
CA VAL A 56 6.32 0.63 4.62
C VAL A 56 5.93 2.10 4.54
N ILE A 57 5.40 2.55 3.42
CA ILE A 57 5.10 3.95 3.13
C ILE A 57 3.61 4.11 2.85
N TYR A 58 3.01 5.17 3.40
CA TYR A 58 1.69 5.67 3.04
C TYR A 58 1.81 7.09 2.54
N TRP A 59 1.29 7.31 1.33
CA TRP A 59 1.18 8.61 0.69
C TRP A 59 -0.26 8.83 0.27
N ASP A 60 -0.88 9.92 0.73
CA ASP A 60 -2.28 10.27 0.44
C ASP A 60 -2.41 11.37 -0.62
N GLY A 61 -1.33 11.64 -1.37
CA GLY A 61 -1.26 12.71 -2.37
C GLY A 61 -0.92 14.09 -1.81
N TYR A 62 -0.29 14.18 -0.63
CA TYR A 62 0.25 15.42 -0.06
C TYR A 62 1.76 15.35 0.20
N ALA A 63 2.40 16.48 0.52
CA ALA A 63 3.86 16.59 0.55
C ALA A 63 4.62 15.71 1.56
N ILE A 64 3.96 15.07 2.53
CA ILE A 64 4.61 14.30 3.60
C ILE A 64 4.15 12.84 3.55
N ASN A 65 5.12 11.93 3.45
CA ASN A 65 4.91 10.49 3.53
C ASN A 65 4.95 10.02 4.99
N GLU A 66 3.97 9.22 5.41
CA GLU A 66 4.06 8.47 6.67
C GLU A 66 4.79 7.15 6.38
N TYR A 67 5.94 6.89 7.02
CA TYR A 67 6.68 5.65 6.81
C TYR A 67 7.18 5.00 8.09
N TYR A 68 7.38 3.68 8.03
CA TYR A 68 7.90 2.87 9.13
C TYR A 68 8.84 1.78 8.62
N ASP A 69 9.97 1.64 9.30
CA ASP A 69 10.97 0.63 8.98
C ASP A 69 10.85 -0.58 9.92
N TYR A 70 10.95 -1.78 9.36
CA TYR A 70 10.89 -3.03 10.10
C TYR A 70 11.97 -4.00 9.62
N GLN A 71 12.61 -4.72 10.54
CA GLN A 71 13.49 -5.84 10.20
C GLN A 71 12.72 -7.16 9.97
N ASN A 72 11.43 -7.19 10.33
CA ASN A 72 10.61 -8.39 10.26
C ASN A 72 9.49 -8.21 9.23
N PHE A 73 9.45 -9.08 8.22
CA PHE A 73 8.45 -9.06 7.16
C PHE A 73 7.01 -9.09 7.68
N ASN A 74 6.68 -9.91 8.69
CA ASN A 74 5.31 -10.01 9.19
C ASN A 74 4.88 -8.72 9.91
N LYS A 75 5.79 -8.02 10.58
CA LYS A 75 5.52 -6.70 11.17
C LYS A 75 5.28 -5.65 10.08
N ALA A 76 6.12 -5.65 9.04
CA ALA A 76 5.96 -4.77 7.89
C ALA A 76 4.62 -5.02 7.18
N LEU A 77 4.28 -6.28 6.91
CA LEU A 77 3.02 -6.68 6.28
C LEU A 77 1.80 -6.26 7.11
N LYS A 78 1.89 -6.37 8.44
CA LYS A 78 0.83 -5.87 9.34
C LYS A 78 0.65 -4.36 9.21
N LYS A 79 1.73 -3.59 9.08
CA LYS A 79 1.65 -2.14 8.88
C LYS A 79 1.14 -1.79 7.47
N PHE A 80 1.56 -2.52 6.45
CA PHE A 80 1.07 -2.39 5.08
C PHE A 80 -0.46 -2.56 5.03
N ARG A 81 -0.99 -3.65 5.63
CA ARG A 81 -2.44 -3.87 5.75
C ARG A 81 -3.16 -2.71 6.45
N LYS A 82 -2.61 -2.21 7.56
CA LYS A 82 -3.17 -1.04 8.28
C LYS A 82 -3.20 0.21 7.41
N PHE A 83 -2.19 0.43 6.56
CA PHE A 83 -2.18 1.54 5.63
C PHE A 83 -3.18 1.36 4.48
N SER A 84 -3.34 0.14 3.97
CA SER A 84 -4.41 -0.18 3.02
C SER A 84 -5.80 0.09 3.60
N GLU A 85 -6.05 -0.33 4.85
CA GLU A 85 -7.31 -0.07 5.57
C GLU A 85 -7.52 1.44 5.82
N LYS A 86 -6.47 2.15 6.24
CA LYS A 86 -6.50 3.61 6.41
C LYS A 86 -6.86 4.32 5.10
N ALA A 87 -6.24 3.93 4.00
CA ALA A 87 -6.53 4.48 2.67
C ALA A 87 -8.01 4.28 2.31
N LEU A 88 -8.51 3.05 2.47
CA LEU A 88 -9.90 2.71 2.20
C LEU A 88 -10.87 3.55 3.04
N ILE A 89 -10.64 3.67 4.35
CA ILE A 89 -11.50 4.46 5.25
C ILE A 89 -11.49 5.94 4.86
N ASN A 90 -10.31 6.50 4.59
CA ASN A 90 -10.17 7.89 4.20
C ASN A 90 -10.91 8.17 2.89
N ILE A 91 -10.75 7.32 1.89
CA ILE A 91 -11.40 7.45 0.58
C ILE A 91 -12.91 7.29 0.71
N LYS A 92 -13.41 6.31 1.49
CA LYS A 92 -14.85 6.15 1.74
C LYS A 92 -15.45 7.37 2.45
N LYS A 93 -14.69 8.02 3.33
CA LYS A 93 -15.17 9.16 4.12
C LYS A 93 -15.12 10.49 3.36
N PHE A 94 -14.07 10.72 2.58
CA PHE A 94 -13.80 12.02 1.96
C PHE A 94 -13.91 12.00 0.43
N GLY A 95 -14.16 10.83 -0.15
CA GLY A 95 -14.11 10.61 -1.58
C GLY A 95 -12.69 10.29 -2.07
N ILE A 96 -12.64 9.73 -3.28
CA ILE A 96 -11.42 9.71 -4.07
C ILE A 96 -11.16 11.17 -4.50
N LYS A 97 -9.97 11.71 -4.23
CA LYS A 97 -9.59 13.07 -4.62
C LYS A 97 -9.51 13.24 -6.13
#